data_AF-A0A7C1IY12-F1
#
_entry.id   AF-A0A7C1IY12-F1
#
_cell.length_a   1.000
_cell.length_b   1.000
_cell.length_c   1.000
_cell.angle_alpha   90.00
_cell.angle_beta   90.00
_cell.angle_gamma   90.00
#
_symmetry.space_group_name_H-M   'P 1'
#
loop_
_entity.id
_entity.type
_entity.pdbx_description
1 polymer ?
#
loop_
_entity_poly.entity_id
_entity_poly.type
_entity_poly.pdbx_seq_one_letter_code
_entity_poly.pdbx_strand_id
1 'polypeptide(L)'
;MPVEIPKDSWSGAVRTVTLGATAAEGGTRSHTVTVGGEKALPFMHFENPTPHRPVIALEITDCRPDDWSPLLLEVWGETMGDPGAWAKAAENMGVDLILLSLGQTLSDGSPNTAQAAVAATKAVLAATGLPLIVFAPGQADLDNELLVPIAEATQGERLALGLCEDKNYRTIVAAALANGHLVVARSPMDVNLAKQLNILISDMGLPLDRILMDPTTGALGYGMEYGYSVMERLRLAALQGDAMTQLP
;
A
#
# COMPACT_ATOMS: atom_id res chain seq x y z
N MET A 1 35.79 26.98 20.23
CA MET A 1 34.96 25.95 20.89
C MET A 1 34.51 24.99 19.80
N PRO A 2 34.74 23.66 19.91
CA PRO A 2 34.17 22.71 18.96
C PRO A 2 32.64 22.74 19.07
N VAL A 3 31.94 22.68 17.94
CA VAL A 3 30.48 22.54 17.89
C VAL A 3 30.17 21.04 17.89
N GLU A 4 29.45 20.59 18.91
CA GLU A 4 28.96 19.21 18.98
C GLU A 4 27.59 19.14 18.31
N ILE A 5 27.39 18.16 17.43
CA ILE A 5 26.11 17.94 16.75
C ILE A 5 25.21 17.18 17.72
N PRO A 6 24.06 17.75 18.15
CA PRO A 6 23.13 17.04 19.01
C PRO A 6 22.58 15.82 18.25
N LYS A 7 22.50 14.69 18.95
CA LYS A 7 21.92 13.44 18.44
C LYS A 7 20.91 12.93 19.44
N ASP A 8 19.72 12.61 18.97
CA ASP A 8 18.71 11.95 19.77
C ASP A 8 19.00 10.44 19.87
N SER A 9 18.53 9.84 20.97
CA SER A 9 18.60 8.39 21.20
C SER A 9 17.20 7.81 21.19
N TRP A 10 16.93 6.96 20.21
CA TRP A 10 15.63 6.32 19.99
C TRP A 10 15.64 4.88 20.50
N SER A 11 14.61 4.48 21.26
CA SER A 11 14.46 3.11 21.81
C SER A 11 13.76 2.17 20.83
N GLY A 12 12.93 2.72 19.94
CA GLY A 12 12.17 2.01 18.92
C GLY A 12 12.71 2.20 17.51
N ALA A 13 12.12 1.44 16.58
CA ALA A 13 12.41 1.51 15.16
C ALA A 13 11.15 1.15 14.37
N VAL A 14 11.00 1.69 13.17
CA VAL A 14 9.94 1.23 12.27
C VAL A 14 10.30 -0.15 11.73
N ARG A 15 9.30 -1.02 11.60
CA ARG A 15 9.43 -2.38 11.10
C ARG A 15 9.80 -2.38 9.63
N THR A 16 10.27 -3.51 9.18
CA THR A 16 10.55 -3.74 7.76
C THR A 16 9.43 -4.57 7.17
N VAL A 17 8.85 -4.11 6.07
CA VAL A 17 7.79 -4.82 5.32
C VAL A 17 8.29 -5.08 3.90
N THR A 18 8.11 -6.30 3.40
CA THR A 18 8.55 -6.68 2.04
C THR A 18 7.35 -7.04 1.17
N LEU A 19 7.20 -6.32 0.05
CA LEU A 19 6.16 -6.49 -0.97
C LEU A 19 6.66 -7.32 -2.15
N GLY A 20 5.76 -8.14 -2.71
CA GLY A 20 6.02 -8.98 -3.89
C GLY A 20 6.87 -10.19 -3.56
N ALA A 21 6.74 -11.30 -4.27
CA ALA A 21 7.56 -12.50 -4.06
C ALA A 21 8.17 -12.99 -5.37
N THR A 22 9.44 -13.38 -5.32
CA THR A 22 10.15 -13.94 -6.48
C THR A 22 9.80 -15.42 -6.69
N ALA A 23 10.24 -15.98 -7.83
CA ALA A 23 10.11 -17.41 -8.10
C ALA A 23 10.71 -18.32 -7.00
N ALA A 24 11.76 -17.86 -6.32
CA ALA A 24 12.37 -18.59 -5.20
C ALA A 24 11.51 -18.57 -3.93
N GLU A 25 10.59 -17.62 -3.81
CA GLU A 25 9.67 -17.45 -2.69
C GLU A 25 8.24 -17.93 -3.02
N GLY A 26 8.02 -18.43 -4.24
CA GLY A 26 6.72 -18.94 -4.70
C GLY A 26 5.83 -17.93 -5.44
N GLY A 27 6.34 -16.73 -5.75
CA GLY A 27 5.63 -15.74 -6.57
C GLY A 27 6.21 -15.61 -7.99
N THR A 28 5.77 -14.59 -8.72
CA THR A 28 6.22 -14.34 -10.11
C THR A 28 6.90 -12.98 -10.29
N ARG A 29 7.23 -12.29 -9.19
CA ARG A 29 7.91 -10.99 -9.28
C ARG A 29 9.37 -11.12 -9.69
N SER A 30 9.85 -10.13 -10.45
CA SER A 30 11.25 -10.08 -10.87
C SER A 30 12.18 -9.73 -9.70
N HIS A 31 11.66 -8.97 -8.74
CA HIS A 31 12.31 -8.61 -7.48
C HIS A 31 11.27 -8.25 -6.42
N THR A 32 11.73 -8.09 -5.18
CA THR A 32 10.92 -7.65 -4.04
C THR A 32 11.22 -6.19 -3.73
N VAL A 33 10.27 -5.49 -3.12
CA VAL A 33 10.47 -4.14 -2.59
C VAL A 33 10.32 -4.17 -1.07
N THR A 34 11.31 -3.65 -0.36
CA THR A 34 11.34 -3.63 1.10
C THR A 34 11.34 -2.18 1.59
N VAL A 35 10.44 -1.85 2.51
CA VAL A 35 10.25 -0.51 3.09
C VAL A 35 10.36 -0.52 4.61
N GLY A 36 10.59 0.66 5.21
CA GLY A 36 10.68 0.84 6.66
C GLY A 36 12.10 0.61 7.21
N GLY A 37 12.18 0.17 8.47
CA GLY A 37 13.45 -0.09 9.16
C GLY A 37 14.12 1.15 9.78
N GLU A 38 13.53 2.34 9.69
CA GLU A 38 14.21 3.56 10.14
C GLU A 38 14.29 3.66 11.67
N LYS A 39 15.43 4.17 12.14
CA LYS A 39 15.80 4.31 13.57
C LYS A 39 16.03 5.76 14.00
N ALA A 40 15.61 6.70 13.16
CA ALA A 40 15.70 8.14 13.41
C ALA A 40 14.57 8.85 12.65
N LEU A 41 14.47 10.17 12.85
CA LEU A 41 13.58 11.02 12.07
C LEU A 41 13.95 10.99 10.56
N PRO A 42 13.02 11.34 9.65
CA PRO A 42 13.24 11.25 8.22
C PRO A 42 14.53 11.95 7.78
N PHE A 43 15.41 11.19 7.10
CA PHE A 43 16.68 11.66 6.53
C PHE A 43 17.72 12.21 7.53
N MET A 44 17.57 11.95 8.83
CA MET A 44 18.57 12.28 9.86
C MET A 44 19.74 11.28 9.89
N HIS A 45 20.42 11.13 8.74
CA HIS A 45 21.47 10.12 8.53
C HIS A 45 22.69 10.26 9.45
N PHE A 46 22.89 11.45 10.04
CA PHE A 46 23.98 11.68 11.01
C PHE A 46 23.71 11.01 12.37
N GLU A 47 22.45 10.66 12.67
CA GLU A 47 22.05 9.86 13.83
C GLU A 47 22.07 8.37 13.47
N ASN A 48 21.26 7.99 12.49
CA ASN A 48 21.16 6.62 11.98
C ASN A 48 20.92 6.62 10.46
N PRO A 49 21.62 5.77 9.70
CA PRO A 49 21.35 5.63 8.27
C PRO A 49 19.95 5.07 8.02
N THR A 50 19.31 5.54 6.96
CA THR A 50 18.00 5.02 6.51
C THR A 50 18.25 3.73 5.72
N PRO A 51 17.76 2.55 6.17
CA PRO A 51 18.10 1.28 5.54
C PRO A 51 17.40 1.07 4.20
N HIS A 52 16.16 1.57 4.06
CA HIS A 52 15.36 1.47 2.84
C HIS A 52 14.86 2.86 2.45
N ARG A 53 15.08 3.26 1.19
CA ARG A 53 14.58 4.54 0.69
C ARG A 53 13.05 4.51 0.57
N PRO A 54 12.37 5.68 0.63
CA PRO A 54 10.99 5.77 0.16
C PRO A 54 10.85 5.28 -1.29
N VAL A 55 9.70 4.68 -1.59
CA VAL A 55 9.38 4.10 -2.89
C VAL A 55 8.11 4.73 -3.45
N ILE A 56 7.95 4.69 -4.77
CA ILE A 56 6.82 5.30 -5.47
C ILE A 56 5.99 4.21 -6.14
N ALA A 57 4.71 4.15 -5.80
CA ALA A 57 3.71 3.39 -6.52
C ALA A 57 2.99 4.29 -7.53
N LEU A 58 2.77 3.80 -8.74
CA LEU A 58 1.96 4.48 -9.74
C LEU A 58 0.56 3.88 -9.78
N GLU A 59 -0.46 4.72 -9.67
CA GLU A 59 -1.86 4.31 -9.76
C GLU A 59 -2.29 4.06 -11.20
N ILE A 60 -2.86 2.88 -11.42
CA ILE A 60 -3.62 2.49 -12.61
C ILE A 60 -4.99 2.00 -12.15
N THR A 61 -5.95 1.96 -13.06
CA THR A 61 -7.29 1.42 -12.79
C THR A 61 -7.56 0.16 -13.60
N ASP A 62 -8.52 -0.65 -13.15
CA ASP A 62 -8.95 -1.86 -13.86
C ASP A 62 -9.76 -1.55 -15.13
N CYS A 63 -10.39 -0.38 -15.18
CA CYS A 63 -11.10 0.16 -16.33
C CYS A 63 -10.65 1.60 -16.62
N ARG A 64 -10.67 2.03 -17.88
CA ARG A 64 -10.37 3.43 -18.25
C ARG A 64 -11.27 4.40 -17.48
N PRO A 65 -10.70 5.37 -16.74
CA PRO A 65 -11.48 6.36 -15.99
C PRO A 65 -11.95 7.49 -16.92
N ASP A 66 -13.20 7.91 -16.75
CA ASP A 66 -13.81 9.00 -17.52
C ASP A 66 -13.75 10.36 -16.80
N ASP A 67 -13.41 10.35 -15.51
CA ASP A 67 -13.41 11.51 -14.61
C ASP A 67 -12.02 12.07 -14.31
N TRP A 68 -10.97 11.47 -14.86
CA TRP A 68 -9.60 11.96 -14.71
C TRP A 68 -9.34 13.23 -15.53
N SER A 69 -8.36 14.02 -15.07
CA SER A 69 -7.91 15.23 -15.77
C SER A 69 -7.54 14.91 -17.22
N PRO A 70 -7.95 15.73 -18.21
CA PRO A 70 -7.57 15.55 -19.61
C PRO A 70 -6.06 15.44 -19.85
N LEU A 71 -5.24 16.10 -19.01
CA LEU A 71 -3.79 16.00 -19.10
C LEU A 71 -3.28 14.60 -18.74
N LEU A 72 -3.90 13.92 -17.77
CA LEU A 72 -3.55 12.54 -17.44
C LEU A 72 -4.02 11.60 -18.55
N LEU A 73 -5.19 11.85 -19.13
CA LEU A 73 -5.70 11.09 -20.27
C LEU A 73 -4.79 11.22 -21.50
N GLU A 74 -4.21 12.40 -21.74
CA GLU A 74 -3.25 12.63 -22.82
C GLU A 74 -1.94 11.88 -22.59
N VAL A 75 -1.41 11.91 -21.36
CA VAL A 75 -0.15 11.24 -21.00
C VAL A 75 -0.23 9.72 -21.20
N TRP A 76 -1.34 9.11 -20.78
CA TRP A 76 -1.49 7.64 -20.84
C TRP A 76 -2.14 7.15 -22.13
N GLY A 77 -2.99 7.97 -22.76
CA GLY A 77 -3.59 7.68 -24.06
C GLY A 77 -4.28 6.31 -24.10
N GLU A 78 -3.88 5.49 -25.07
CA GLU A 78 -4.51 4.19 -25.33
C GLU A 78 -4.16 3.11 -24.29
N THR A 79 -3.06 3.25 -23.54
CA THR A 79 -2.69 2.23 -22.55
C THR A 79 -3.71 2.11 -21.43
N MET A 80 -4.48 3.18 -21.15
CA MET A 80 -5.54 3.16 -20.15
C MET A 80 -6.68 2.19 -20.49
N GLY A 81 -6.76 1.70 -21.73
CA GLY A 81 -7.77 0.71 -22.15
C GLY A 81 -7.45 -0.73 -21.73
N ASP A 82 -6.22 -1.02 -21.28
CA ASP A 82 -5.81 -2.35 -20.82
C ASP A 82 -4.90 -2.24 -19.58
N PRO A 83 -5.31 -2.79 -18.41
CA PRO A 83 -4.56 -2.64 -17.17
C PRO A 83 -3.15 -3.26 -17.25
N GLY A 84 -2.96 -4.31 -18.04
CA GLY A 84 -1.63 -4.91 -18.25
C GLY A 84 -0.69 -4.00 -19.04
N ALA A 85 -1.17 -3.45 -20.17
CA ALA A 85 -0.44 -2.47 -20.98
C ALA A 85 -0.11 -1.22 -20.17
N TRP A 86 -1.06 -0.74 -19.36
CA TRP A 86 -0.84 0.40 -18.47
C TRP A 86 0.22 0.11 -17.41
N ALA A 87 0.15 -1.05 -16.74
CA ALA A 87 1.16 -1.48 -15.78
C ALA A 87 2.56 -1.57 -16.41
N LYS A 88 2.65 -2.07 -17.65
CA LYS A 88 3.92 -2.13 -18.38
C LYS A 88 4.46 -0.74 -18.72
N ALA A 89 3.60 0.16 -19.17
CA ALA A 89 3.96 1.54 -19.44
C ALA A 89 4.45 2.25 -18.17
N ALA A 90 3.77 2.03 -17.04
CA ALA A 90 4.17 2.53 -15.74
C ALA A 90 5.53 1.99 -15.29
N GLU A 91 5.79 0.68 -15.42
CA GLU A 91 7.10 0.08 -15.13
C GLU A 91 8.22 0.74 -15.93
N ASN A 92 7.99 1.05 -17.22
CA ASN A 92 8.96 1.71 -18.08
C ASN A 92 9.28 3.16 -17.64
N MET A 93 8.45 3.78 -16.80
CA MET A 93 8.72 5.09 -16.19
C MET A 93 9.63 5.01 -14.96
N GLY A 94 10.01 3.80 -14.52
CA GLY A 94 10.93 3.60 -13.40
C GLY A 94 10.28 3.73 -12.02
N VAL A 95 8.98 3.44 -11.92
CA VAL A 95 8.28 3.33 -10.63
C VAL A 95 8.68 2.04 -9.91
N ASP A 96 8.53 2.01 -8.59
CA ASP A 96 8.94 0.86 -7.76
C ASP A 96 7.81 -0.17 -7.61
N LEU A 97 6.56 0.29 -7.69
CA LEU A 97 5.36 -0.48 -7.39
C LEU A 97 4.25 -0.08 -8.36
N ILE A 98 3.29 -0.99 -8.56
CA ILE A 98 2.00 -0.67 -9.19
C ILE A 98 0.93 -0.65 -8.11
N LEU A 99 0.06 0.36 -8.16
CA LEU A 99 -1.20 0.38 -7.42
C LEU A 99 -2.34 0.18 -8.42
N LEU A 100 -3.04 -0.94 -8.33
CA LEU A 100 -4.27 -1.18 -9.08
C LEU A 100 -5.46 -0.75 -8.21
N SER A 101 -6.15 0.30 -8.64
CA SER A 101 -7.36 0.83 -8.02
C SER A 101 -8.58 0.29 -8.77
N LEU A 102 -9.40 -0.51 -8.09
CA LEU A 102 -10.59 -1.15 -8.67
C LEU A 102 -11.78 -0.18 -8.65
N GLY A 103 -12.48 -0.09 -9.77
CA GLY A 103 -13.71 0.70 -9.89
C GLY A 103 -14.96 -0.03 -9.34
N GLN A 104 -16.01 0.73 -9.04
CA GLN A 104 -17.33 0.16 -8.70
C GLN A 104 -18.03 -0.46 -9.92
N THR A 105 -17.66 0.02 -11.12
CA THR A 105 -18.29 -0.34 -12.38
C THR A 105 -17.25 -0.67 -13.43
N LEU A 106 -17.58 -1.58 -14.34
CA LEU A 106 -16.82 -1.86 -15.54
C LEU A 106 -17.00 -0.75 -16.59
N SER A 107 -16.21 -0.78 -17.65
CA SER A 107 -16.28 0.21 -18.75
C SER A 107 -17.63 0.28 -19.47
N ASP A 108 -18.48 -0.74 -19.37
CA ASP A 108 -19.84 -0.72 -19.92
C ASP A 108 -20.90 -0.19 -18.94
N GLY A 109 -20.47 0.25 -17.74
CA GLY A 109 -21.33 0.76 -16.68
C GLY A 109 -21.98 -0.32 -15.82
N SER A 110 -21.75 -1.61 -16.10
CA SER A 110 -22.22 -2.69 -15.23
C SER A 110 -21.41 -2.74 -13.92
N PRO A 111 -21.97 -3.27 -12.81
CA PRO A 111 -21.21 -3.43 -11.57
C PRO A 111 -19.93 -4.26 -11.79
N ASN A 112 -18.87 -3.89 -11.10
CA ASN A 112 -17.65 -4.68 -11.10
C ASN A 112 -17.92 -6.07 -10.50
N THR A 113 -17.16 -7.07 -10.93
CA THR A 113 -17.36 -8.46 -10.53
C THR A 113 -16.04 -9.08 -10.09
N ALA A 114 -16.12 -10.06 -9.20
CA ALA A 114 -14.95 -10.85 -8.79
C ALA A 114 -14.14 -11.38 -9.98
N GLN A 115 -14.82 -11.86 -11.03
CA GLN A 115 -14.15 -12.40 -12.21
C GLN A 115 -13.36 -11.33 -12.96
N ALA A 116 -13.93 -10.14 -13.16
CA ALA A 116 -13.27 -9.04 -13.84
C ALA A 116 -12.08 -8.51 -13.03
N ALA A 117 -12.26 -8.31 -11.72
CA ALA A 117 -11.19 -7.81 -10.83
C ALA A 117 -10.01 -8.80 -10.74
N VAL A 118 -10.28 -10.11 -10.67
CA VAL A 118 -9.23 -11.15 -10.74
C VAL A 118 -8.52 -11.14 -12.10
N ALA A 119 -9.27 -11.00 -13.21
CA ALA A 119 -8.69 -10.96 -14.54
C ALA A 119 -7.77 -9.75 -14.72
N ALA A 120 -8.21 -8.56 -14.29
CA ALA A 120 -7.41 -7.33 -14.30
C ALA A 120 -6.13 -7.49 -13.46
N THR A 121 -6.25 -8.00 -12.23
CA THR A 121 -5.10 -8.24 -11.35
C THR A 121 -4.09 -9.21 -11.98
N LYS A 122 -4.55 -10.31 -12.58
CA LYS A 122 -3.68 -11.28 -13.27
C LYS A 122 -3.03 -10.69 -14.51
N ALA A 123 -3.75 -9.86 -15.27
CA ALA A 123 -3.20 -9.17 -16.43
C ALA A 123 -2.04 -8.25 -16.02
N VAL A 124 -2.20 -7.50 -14.93
CA VAL A 124 -1.14 -6.66 -14.35
C VAL A 124 0.06 -7.51 -13.92
N LEU A 125 -0.17 -8.57 -13.13
CA LEU A 125 0.91 -9.45 -12.66
C LEU A 125 1.72 -10.08 -13.80
N ALA A 126 1.04 -10.46 -14.88
CA ALA A 126 1.67 -11.03 -16.08
C ALA A 126 2.44 -9.99 -16.91
N ALA A 127 2.05 -8.71 -16.86
CA ALA A 127 2.63 -7.67 -17.71
C ALA A 127 3.86 -6.99 -17.11
N THR A 128 3.91 -6.81 -15.78
CA THR A 128 5.04 -6.17 -15.07
C THR A 128 5.78 -7.16 -14.19
N GLY A 129 7.05 -6.90 -13.87
CA GLY A 129 7.82 -7.63 -12.85
C GLY A 129 7.66 -7.07 -11.43
N LEU A 130 7.06 -5.89 -11.28
CA LEU A 130 6.98 -5.11 -10.04
C LEU A 130 5.97 -5.68 -9.03
N PRO A 131 6.21 -5.52 -7.71
CA PRO A 131 5.19 -5.80 -6.70
C PRO A 131 3.94 -4.93 -6.87
N LEU A 132 2.81 -5.47 -6.42
CA LEU A 132 1.48 -4.93 -6.68
C LEU A 132 0.70 -4.67 -5.38
N ILE A 133 0.11 -3.48 -5.32
CA ILE A 133 -0.90 -3.06 -4.34
C ILE A 133 -2.26 -3.10 -5.05
N VAL A 134 -3.29 -3.60 -4.39
CA VAL A 134 -4.67 -3.62 -4.93
C VAL A 134 -5.60 -2.91 -3.96
N PHE A 135 -6.21 -1.81 -4.40
CA PHE A 135 -7.24 -1.08 -3.65
C PHE A 135 -8.62 -1.38 -4.22
N ALA A 136 -9.54 -1.73 -3.32
CA ALA A 136 -10.95 -1.88 -3.64
C ALA A 136 -11.70 -0.52 -3.67
N PRO A 137 -12.94 -0.48 -4.20
CA PRO A 137 -13.68 0.77 -4.43
C PRO A 137 -14.14 1.52 -3.17
N GLY A 138 -14.06 0.90 -1.98
CA GLY A 138 -14.36 1.50 -0.68
C GLY A 138 -15.78 1.23 -0.16
N GLN A 139 -16.49 0.25 -0.70
CA GLN A 139 -17.80 -0.19 -0.17
C GLN A 139 -17.64 -1.58 0.42
N ALA A 140 -17.90 -1.72 1.72
CA ALA A 140 -17.49 -2.92 2.46
C ALA A 140 -17.89 -4.26 1.82
N ASP A 141 -19.13 -4.39 1.37
CA ASP A 141 -19.61 -5.61 0.73
C ASP A 141 -18.93 -5.88 -0.62
N LEU A 142 -18.78 -4.82 -1.44
CA LEU A 142 -18.12 -4.91 -2.74
C LEU A 142 -16.61 -5.17 -2.60
N ASP A 143 -15.95 -4.49 -1.65
CA ASP A 143 -14.53 -4.68 -1.38
C ASP A 143 -14.23 -6.14 -1.03
N ASN A 144 -15.08 -6.74 -0.19
CA ASN A 144 -14.95 -8.15 0.19
C ASN A 144 -15.25 -9.08 -1.00
N GLU A 145 -16.26 -8.77 -1.82
CA GLU A 145 -16.58 -9.52 -3.03
C GLU A 145 -15.44 -9.53 -4.04
N LEU A 146 -14.68 -8.44 -4.16
CA LEU A 146 -13.57 -8.31 -5.12
C LEU A 146 -12.24 -8.81 -4.56
N LEU A 147 -11.87 -8.43 -3.33
CA LEU A 147 -10.54 -8.71 -2.77
C LEU A 147 -10.35 -10.17 -2.34
N VAL A 148 -11.40 -10.85 -1.86
CA VAL A 148 -11.29 -12.25 -1.42
C VAL A 148 -10.90 -13.17 -2.61
N PRO A 149 -11.59 -13.12 -3.76
CA PRO A 149 -11.20 -13.91 -4.92
C PRO A 149 -9.83 -13.52 -5.49
N ILE A 150 -9.43 -12.24 -5.39
CA ILE A 150 -8.08 -11.80 -5.79
C ILE A 150 -7.02 -12.45 -4.91
N ALA A 151 -7.20 -12.43 -3.58
CA ALA A 151 -6.28 -13.05 -2.65
C ALA A 151 -6.10 -14.55 -2.96
N GLU A 152 -7.19 -15.27 -3.17
CA GLU A 152 -7.16 -16.71 -3.51
C GLU A 152 -6.48 -16.97 -4.85
N ALA A 153 -6.80 -16.17 -5.87
CA ALA A 153 -6.31 -16.37 -7.23
C ALA A 153 -4.85 -15.96 -7.44
N THR A 154 -4.25 -15.25 -6.48
CA THR A 154 -2.88 -14.71 -6.54
C THR A 154 -2.00 -15.18 -5.37
N GLN A 155 -2.40 -16.27 -4.71
CA GLN A 155 -1.63 -16.89 -3.64
C GLN A 155 -0.15 -17.05 -4.02
N GLY A 156 0.75 -16.63 -3.12
CA GLY A 156 2.20 -16.66 -3.35
C GLY A 156 2.78 -15.35 -3.86
N GLU A 157 1.99 -14.43 -4.42
CA GLU A 157 2.52 -13.17 -4.98
C GLU A 157 2.88 -12.10 -3.94
N ARG A 158 2.44 -12.27 -2.68
CA ARG A 158 2.66 -11.30 -1.58
C ARG A 158 2.24 -9.86 -1.97
N LEU A 159 1.00 -9.74 -2.46
CA LEU A 159 0.33 -8.45 -2.72
C LEU A 159 0.11 -7.66 -1.43
N ALA A 160 -0.10 -6.35 -1.53
CA ALA A 160 -0.71 -5.54 -0.47
C ALA A 160 -2.18 -5.25 -0.80
N LEU A 161 -3.09 -5.77 0.01
CA LEU A 161 -4.54 -5.64 -0.22
C LEU A 161 -5.11 -4.52 0.65
N GLY A 162 -5.90 -3.65 0.05
CA GLY A 162 -6.49 -2.51 0.74
C GLY A 162 -7.89 -2.17 0.24
N LEU A 163 -8.68 -1.45 1.01
CA LEU A 163 -8.28 -0.80 2.26
C LEU A 163 -8.95 -1.48 3.45
N CYS A 164 -8.14 -1.88 4.44
CA CYS A 164 -8.68 -2.25 5.73
C CYS A 164 -9.03 -0.97 6.50
N GLU A 165 -10.30 -0.84 6.88
CA GLU A 165 -10.80 0.22 7.75
C GLU A 165 -11.48 -0.37 8.98
N ASP A 166 -11.72 0.42 10.03
CA ASP A 166 -12.30 -0.02 11.32
C ASP A 166 -13.54 -0.94 11.18
N LYS A 167 -14.39 -0.64 10.20
CA LYS A 167 -15.62 -1.42 9.94
C LYS A 167 -15.46 -2.51 8.87
N ASN A 168 -14.36 -2.53 8.11
CA ASN A 168 -14.15 -3.42 6.97
C ASN A 168 -12.73 -4.02 6.91
N TYR A 169 -12.14 -4.42 8.03
CA TYR A 169 -10.82 -5.08 8.03
C TYR A 169 -10.91 -6.61 8.05
N ARG A 170 -11.90 -7.19 8.74
CA ARG A 170 -11.88 -8.61 9.14
C ARG A 170 -11.76 -9.58 7.97
N THR A 171 -12.61 -9.42 6.97
CA THR A 171 -12.66 -10.31 5.81
C THR A 171 -11.39 -10.16 4.96
N ILE A 172 -10.93 -8.93 4.74
CA ILE A 172 -9.70 -8.64 3.99
C ILE A 172 -8.48 -9.23 4.70
N VAL A 173 -8.37 -9.06 6.02
CA VAL A 173 -7.28 -9.61 6.84
C VAL A 173 -7.30 -11.14 6.82
N ALA A 174 -8.47 -11.76 6.93
CA ALA A 174 -8.59 -13.21 6.87
C ALA A 174 -8.13 -13.77 5.51
N ALA A 175 -8.54 -13.13 4.41
CA ALA A 175 -8.12 -13.50 3.06
C ALA A 175 -6.61 -13.29 2.85
N ALA A 176 -6.07 -12.17 3.33
CA ALA A 176 -4.65 -11.88 3.25
C ALA A 176 -3.81 -12.88 4.07
N LEU A 177 -4.25 -13.21 5.28
CA LEU A 177 -3.60 -14.18 6.16
C LEU A 177 -3.54 -15.56 5.49
N ALA A 178 -4.67 -16.05 4.97
CA ALA A 178 -4.79 -17.36 4.32
C ALA A 178 -3.93 -17.51 3.07
N ASN A 179 -3.76 -16.43 2.28
CA ASN A 179 -3.10 -16.46 0.98
C ASN A 179 -1.68 -15.86 0.97
N GLY A 180 -1.17 -15.42 2.12
CA GLY A 180 0.20 -14.92 2.25
C GLY A 180 0.40 -13.47 1.77
N HIS A 181 -0.63 -12.63 1.86
CA HIS A 181 -0.60 -11.22 1.46
C HIS A 181 -0.42 -10.25 2.63
N LEU A 182 -0.05 -9.02 2.32
CA LEU A 182 -0.01 -7.88 3.23
C LEU A 182 -1.38 -7.19 3.21
N VAL A 183 -1.62 -6.32 4.20
CA VAL A 183 -2.78 -5.40 4.17
C VAL A 183 -2.36 -3.95 4.33
N VAL A 184 -3.16 -3.05 3.77
CA VAL A 184 -3.05 -1.60 3.99
C VAL A 184 -4.14 -1.15 4.96
N ALA A 185 -3.73 -0.66 6.13
CA ALA A 185 -4.59 -0.23 7.22
C ALA A 185 -4.84 1.27 7.14
N ARG A 186 -6.00 1.68 6.61
CA ARG A 186 -6.35 3.09 6.44
C ARG A 186 -7.13 3.65 7.62
N SER A 187 -6.72 4.83 8.10
CA SER A 187 -7.39 5.57 9.17
C SER A 187 -7.52 7.06 8.81
N PRO A 188 -8.54 7.77 9.33
CA PRO A 188 -8.82 9.15 8.93
C PRO A 188 -7.99 10.17 9.73
N MET A 189 -6.72 10.37 9.37
CA MET A 189 -5.81 11.38 9.95
C MET A 189 -5.86 11.46 11.48
N ASP A 190 -5.89 10.31 12.16
CA ASP A 190 -5.94 10.25 13.63
C ASP A 190 -5.01 9.16 14.15
N VAL A 191 -4.10 9.54 15.04
CA VAL A 191 -3.06 8.67 15.61
C VAL A 191 -3.67 7.52 16.43
N ASN A 192 -4.74 7.78 17.17
CA ASN A 192 -5.38 6.75 18.00
C ASN A 192 -6.15 5.76 17.14
N LEU A 193 -6.85 6.24 16.10
CA LEU A 193 -7.55 5.36 15.16
C LEU A 193 -6.57 4.50 14.36
N ALA A 194 -5.45 5.06 13.90
CA ALA A 194 -4.37 4.30 13.26
C ALA A 194 -3.86 3.18 14.17
N LYS A 195 -3.52 3.52 15.43
CA LYS A 195 -3.06 2.56 16.43
C LYS A 195 -4.11 1.49 16.73
N GLN A 196 -5.36 1.88 16.91
CA GLN A 196 -6.46 0.96 17.21
C GLN A 196 -6.69 -0.02 16.06
N LEU A 197 -6.66 0.46 14.82
CA LEU A 197 -6.82 -0.41 13.65
C LEU A 197 -5.67 -1.43 13.55
N ASN A 198 -4.43 -1.01 13.80
CA ASN A 198 -3.28 -1.91 13.82
C ASN A 198 -3.40 -3.00 14.91
N ILE A 199 -3.91 -2.65 16.09
CA ILE A 199 -4.22 -3.62 17.16
C ILE A 199 -5.27 -4.61 16.67
N LEU A 200 -6.39 -4.13 16.13
CA LEU A 200 -7.49 -4.99 15.65
C LEU A 200 -7.04 -5.96 14.55
N ILE A 201 -6.19 -5.51 13.63
CA ILE A 201 -5.63 -6.35 12.57
C ILE A 201 -4.67 -7.39 13.16
N SER A 202 -3.79 -6.98 14.08
CA SER A 202 -2.83 -7.87 14.73
C SER A 202 -3.50 -8.92 15.62
N ASP A 203 -4.61 -8.58 16.29
CA ASP A 203 -5.38 -9.49 17.14
C ASP A 203 -6.03 -10.64 16.34
N MET A 204 -6.22 -10.46 15.02
CA MET A 204 -6.63 -11.53 14.10
C MET A 204 -5.48 -12.48 13.73
N GLY A 205 -4.28 -12.23 14.23
CA GLY A 205 -3.09 -13.06 13.99
C GLY A 205 -2.29 -12.67 12.75
N LEU A 206 -2.61 -11.56 12.07
CA LEU A 206 -1.76 -11.05 10.99
C LEU A 206 -0.49 -10.43 11.60
N PRO A 207 0.72 -10.91 11.25
CA PRO A 207 1.97 -10.34 11.75
C PRO A 207 2.11 -8.84 11.43
N LEU A 208 2.67 -8.07 12.36
CA LEU A 208 2.87 -6.63 12.19
C LEU A 208 3.81 -6.27 11.03
N ASP A 209 4.71 -7.17 10.63
CA ASP A 209 5.56 -7.02 9.44
C ASP A 209 4.82 -7.34 8.12
N ARG A 210 3.49 -7.52 8.19
CA ARG A 210 2.58 -7.66 7.04
C ARG A 210 1.50 -6.57 6.97
N ILE A 211 1.67 -5.48 7.70
CA ILE A 211 0.74 -4.36 7.74
C ILE A 211 1.46 -3.09 7.29
N LEU A 212 0.89 -2.38 6.31
CA LEU A 212 1.28 -1.03 5.92
C LEU A 212 0.26 -0.04 6.48
N MET A 213 0.73 1.04 7.13
CA MET A 213 -0.14 2.01 7.80
C MET A 213 -0.40 3.19 6.88
N ASP A 214 -1.68 3.45 6.60
CA ASP A 214 -2.13 4.58 5.82
C ASP A 214 -2.93 5.54 6.72
N PRO A 215 -2.29 6.56 7.32
CA PRO A 215 -3.01 7.57 8.11
C PRO A 215 -3.85 8.53 7.24
N THR A 216 -3.90 8.30 5.92
CA THR A 216 -4.40 9.17 4.86
C THR A 216 -3.79 10.57 4.88
N THR A 217 -3.97 11.31 3.80
CA THR A 217 -3.48 12.69 3.69
C THR A 217 -4.38 13.53 2.81
N GLY A 218 -4.34 14.84 3.02
CA GLY A 218 -5.00 15.82 2.16
C GLY A 218 -4.07 16.25 1.03
N ALA A 219 -4.64 16.68 -0.08
CA ALA A 219 -3.87 17.32 -1.13
C ALA A 219 -3.32 18.70 -0.65
N LEU A 220 -2.30 19.21 -1.33
CA LEU A 220 -1.74 20.53 -1.04
C LEU A 220 -2.84 21.60 -1.10
N GLY A 221 -3.01 22.34 -0.01
CA GLY A 221 -4.07 23.37 0.13
C GLY A 221 -5.43 22.83 0.58
N TYR A 222 -5.56 21.52 0.79
CA TYR A 222 -6.80 20.83 1.19
C TYR A 222 -6.56 19.92 2.40
N GLY A 223 -5.87 20.43 3.44
CA GLY A 223 -5.69 19.74 4.71
C GLY A 223 -4.48 18.80 4.80
N MET A 224 -3.48 18.96 3.91
CA MET A 224 -2.23 18.21 3.95
C MET A 224 -1.50 18.31 5.31
N GLU A 225 -1.59 19.46 5.98
CA GLU A 225 -0.96 19.72 7.27
C GLU A 225 -1.49 18.81 8.41
N TYR A 226 -2.74 18.36 8.32
CA TYR A 226 -3.30 17.39 9.26
C TYR A 226 -2.64 16.02 9.08
N GLY A 227 -2.61 15.52 7.84
CA GLY A 227 -1.93 14.27 7.49
C GLY A 227 -0.44 14.30 7.85
N TYR A 228 0.25 15.40 7.52
CA TYR A 228 1.66 15.62 7.86
C TYR A 228 1.92 15.51 9.37
N SER A 229 1.14 16.24 10.17
CA SER A 229 1.30 16.24 11.64
C SER A 229 1.00 14.87 12.26
N VAL A 230 0.04 14.13 11.70
CA VAL A 230 -0.28 12.76 12.14
C VAL A 230 0.87 11.82 11.82
N MET A 231 1.45 11.90 10.62
CA MET A 231 2.62 11.09 10.23
C MET A 231 3.84 11.37 11.13
N GLU A 232 4.12 12.64 11.48
CA GLU A 232 5.20 12.99 12.42
C GLU A 232 4.96 12.39 13.82
N ARG A 233 3.73 12.49 14.33
CA ARG A 233 3.38 11.93 15.64
C ARG A 233 3.49 10.40 15.67
N LEU A 234 3.06 9.73 14.60
CA LEU A 234 3.20 8.28 14.45
C LEU A 234 4.69 7.89 14.41
N ARG A 235 5.51 8.61 13.65
CA ARG A 235 6.96 8.40 13.59
C ARG A 235 7.63 8.58 14.95
N LEU A 236 7.30 9.64 15.69
CA LEU A 236 7.84 9.86 17.03
C LEU A 236 7.44 8.74 18.00
N ALA A 237 6.17 8.35 18.00
CA ALA A 237 5.69 7.24 18.84
C ALA A 237 6.42 5.92 18.50
N ALA A 238 6.62 5.64 17.21
CA ALA A 238 7.34 4.46 16.75
C ALA A 238 8.79 4.43 17.28
N LEU A 239 9.49 5.56 17.18
CA LEU A 239 10.87 5.73 17.65
C LEU A 239 10.99 5.74 19.19
N GLN A 240 9.91 6.07 19.90
CA GLN A 240 9.81 5.98 21.36
C GLN A 240 9.44 4.56 21.85
N GLY A 241 9.16 3.63 20.94
CA GLY A 241 8.94 2.21 21.26
C GLY A 241 7.49 1.75 21.27
N ASP A 242 6.53 2.54 20.75
CA ASP A 242 5.15 2.10 20.61
C ASP A 242 5.01 1.09 19.46
N ALA A 243 4.96 -0.20 19.78
CA ALA A 243 4.96 -1.29 18.80
C ALA A 243 3.83 -1.22 17.76
N MET A 244 2.71 -0.57 18.08
CA MET A 244 1.53 -0.48 17.19
C MET A 244 1.56 0.72 16.26
N THR A 245 2.57 1.59 16.37
CA THR A 245 2.85 2.68 15.42
C THR A 245 4.15 2.47 14.65
N GLN A 246 4.90 1.40 14.97
CA GLN A 246 6.14 1.00 14.29
C GLN A 246 5.92 0.38 12.91
N LEU A 247 4.82 0.69 12.23
CA LEU A 247 4.55 0.21 10.87
C LEU A 247 5.04 1.24 9.84
N PRO A 248 5.51 0.80 8.66
CA PRO A 248 5.79 1.70 7.54
C PRO A 248 4.56 2.44 7.05
#